data_AF-A0A9P8AA48-F1
#
_entry.id   AF-A0A9P8AA48-F1
#
_cell.length_a   1.000
_cell.length_b   1.000
_cell.length_c   1.000
_cell.angle_alpha   90.00
_cell.angle_beta   90.00
_cell.angle_gamma   90.00
#
_symmetry.space_group_name_H-M   'P 1'
#
loop_
_entity.id
_entity.type
_entity.pdbx_description
1 polymer ?
#
loop_
_entity_poly.entity_id
_entity_poly.type
_entity_poly.pdbx_seq_one_letter_code
_entity_poly.pdbx_strand_id
1 'polypeptide(L)'
;MSLGHRKLFQTPHHRCYHLCRCRRPGTIASPRARFCDRKGQKVQTTGPIRGAFTHMGLILFIFGVTTGSVNGWNTARCLAPLIISFFLISAFFLWEARLPEDMATIPPNLWNYTNFAVLVLCGTTIPFNWWGCVQLLFSWIWQDVYGWTPIQVALRFLPLGVLGFPVIAIANVMQQKLPLKWVIFAGQVIGIVGTVLLPFADSPQHYWRFAFPGFVLGTTGMTIIFATVNIAVFAVTPPEKAGVVGSIIIL
;
A
#
# COMPACT_ATOMS: atom_id res chain seq x y z
N MET A 1 33.81 -55.30 -11.41
CA MET A 1 33.67 -54.81 -10.02
C MET A 1 32.52 -53.81 -10.01
N SER A 2 31.28 -54.30 -9.90
CA SER A 2 30.55 -54.47 -8.62
C SER A 2 30.18 -53.12 -8.00
N LEU A 3 28.95 -52.66 -8.27
CA LEU A 3 27.85 -52.49 -7.27
C LEU A 3 28.02 -51.23 -6.40
N GLY A 4 27.09 -50.28 -6.29
CA GLY A 4 25.66 -50.24 -6.56
C GLY A 4 24.95 -49.64 -5.33
N HIS A 5 23.98 -48.73 -5.51
CA HIS A 5 22.67 -48.74 -4.80
C HIS A 5 21.79 -47.49 -5.04
N ARG A 6 20.58 -47.76 -5.60
CA ARG A 6 19.22 -47.26 -5.28
C ARG A 6 18.97 -45.74 -5.21
N LYS A 7 18.22 -45.16 -6.16
CA LYS A 7 16.74 -45.12 -6.31
C LYS A 7 15.98 -44.57 -5.08
N LEU A 8 15.34 -43.40 -5.25
CA LEU A 8 13.88 -43.17 -5.12
C LEU A 8 13.59 -41.67 -5.15
N PHE A 9 12.95 -41.16 -6.21
CA PHE A 9 11.68 -40.41 -6.16
C PHE A 9 11.23 -40.09 -7.59
N GLN A 10 10.24 -40.86 -8.04
CA GLN A 10 9.44 -40.60 -9.24
C GLN A 10 8.56 -39.36 -9.02
N THR A 11 8.36 -38.56 -10.06
CA THR A 11 7.02 -38.13 -10.54
C THR A 11 7.14 -37.40 -11.89
N PRO A 12 6.08 -37.40 -12.73
CA PRO A 12 6.21 -37.43 -14.19
C PRO A 12 5.73 -36.12 -14.85
N HIS A 13 6.56 -35.51 -15.71
CA HIS A 13 6.11 -34.45 -16.63
C HIS A 13 6.77 -34.57 -18.01
N HIS A 14 6.65 -35.76 -18.63
CA HIS A 14 6.96 -35.96 -20.05
C HIS A 14 5.67 -36.14 -20.85
N ARG A 15 5.02 -35.05 -21.27
CA ARG A 15 4.03 -35.05 -22.36
C ARG A 15 3.69 -33.63 -22.82
N CYS A 16 4.64 -32.92 -23.44
CA CYS A 16 4.33 -31.72 -24.22
C CYS A 16 5.42 -31.34 -25.23
N TYR A 17 6.23 -32.30 -25.71
CA TYR A 17 7.36 -32.02 -26.61
C TYR A 17 7.14 -32.43 -28.08
N HIS A 18 5.95 -32.90 -28.44
CA HIS A 18 5.64 -33.19 -29.84
C HIS A 18 4.36 -32.46 -30.22
N LEU A 19 4.51 -31.30 -30.86
CA LEU A 19 3.68 -30.76 -31.95
C LEU A 19 4.04 -29.27 -32.17
N CYS A 20 5.25 -29.03 -32.67
CA CYS A 20 5.61 -27.75 -33.31
C CYS A 20 6.52 -28.02 -34.50
N ARG A 21 5.96 -28.68 -35.53
CA ARG A 21 6.64 -28.84 -36.82
C ARG A 21 5.61 -28.67 -37.94
N CYS A 22 5.41 -27.42 -38.35
CA CYS A 22 4.96 -27.02 -39.70
C CYS A 22 5.11 -25.49 -39.82
N ARG A 23 6.32 -25.05 -40.15
CA ARG A 23 6.63 -23.64 -40.48
C ARG A 23 6.56 -23.49 -42.00
N ARG A 24 5.52 -22.85 -42.52
CA ARG A 24 5.51 -22.30 -43.89
C ARG A 24 6.00 -20.84 -43.84
N PRO A 25 6.85 -20.38 -44.77
CA PRO A 25 7.31 -18.99 -44.79
C PRO A 25 6.31 -18.11 -45.57
N GLY A 26 5.99 -16.93 -45.03
CA GLY A 26 5.35 -15.86 -45.83
C GLY A 26 3.96 -15.38 -45.41
N THR A 27 3.64 -15.23 -44.12
CA THR A 27 2.42 -14.49 -43.74
C THR A 27 2.64 -13.71 -42.44
N ILE A 28 2.42 -12.39 -42.53
CA ILE A 28 2.44 -11.44 -41.42
C ILE A 28 1.25 -11.82 -40.51
N ALA A 29 1.53 -12.57 -39.44
CA ALA A 29 0.53 -12.94 -38.45
C ALA A 29 0.57 -11.93 -37.30
N SER A 30 -0.54 -11.23 -37.13
CA SER A 30 -0.82 -10.31 -36.03
C SER A 30 -0.60 -10.95 -34.65
N PRO A 31 -0.15 -10.18 -33.64
CA PRO A 31 0.05 -10.68 -32.28
C PRO A 31 -1.30 -10.75 -31.53
N ARG A 32 -2.23 -11.59 -31.99
CA ARG A 32 -3.29 -12.10 -31.11
C ARG A 32 -2.76 -13.34 -30.41
N ALA A 33 -1.87 -13.10 -29.44
CA ALA A 33 -1.51 -14.08 -28.45
C ALA A 33 -2.79 -14.49 -27.71
N ARG A 34 -3.22 -15.72 -27.98
CA ARG A 34 -4.27 -16.44 -27.29
C ARG A 34 -3.94 -16.40 -25.79
N PHE A 35 -4.68 -15.61 -25.02
CA PHE A 35 -4.75 -15.74 -23.58
C PHE A 35 -5.35 -17.13 -23.30
N CYS A 36 -4.50 -18.11 -23.03
CA CYS A 36 -4.93 -19.43 -22.61
C CYS A 36 -5.26 -19.32 -21.12
N ASP A 37 -6.43 -18.76 -20.83
CA ASP A 37 -7.05 -18.79 -19.51
C ASP A 37 -7.44 -20.25 -19.23
N ARG A 38 -6.55 -20.95 -18.51
CA ARG A 38 -6.72 -22.35 -18.13
C ARG A 38 -6.51 -22.51 -16.63
N LYS A 39 -7.38 -21.87 -15.85
CA LYS A 39 -7.88 -22.37 -14.56
C LYS A 39 -9.16 -21.62 -14.27
N GLY A 40 -10.30 -22.33 -14.27
CA GLY A 40 -11.62 -21.75 -14.02
C GLY A 40 -11.67 -21.00 -12.70
N GLN A 41 -11.43 -19.69 -12.76
CA GLN A 41 -11.63 -18.78 -11.67
C GLN A 41 -13.15 -18.59 -11.58
N LYS A 42 -13.79 -19.39 -10.72
CA LYS A 42 -15.17 -19.13 -10.32
C LYS A 42 -15.21 -17.67 -9.88
N VAL A 43 -15.91 -16.84 -10.63
CA VAL A 43 -16.23 -15.47 -10.23
C VAL A 43 -16.87 -15.59 -8.85
N GLN A 44 -16.17 -15.13 -7.82
CA GLN A 44 -16.63 -15.19 -6.44
C GLN A 44 -17.81 -14.22 -6.27
N THR A 45 -19.03 -14.68 -6.53
CA THR A 45 -20.27 -13.90 -6.35
C THR A 45 -20.44 -13.38 -4.91
N THR A 46 -19.78 -14.00 -3.93
CA THR A 46 -19.74 -13.57 -2.53
C THR A 46 -18.67 -12.50 -2.22
N GLY A 47 -17.75 -12.22 -3.16
CA GLY A 47 -16.76 -11.14 -3.06
C GLY A 47 -17.36 -9.75 -2.80
N PRO A 48 -18.33 -9.27 -3.60
CA PRO A 48 -18.90 -7.93 -3.41
C PRO A 48 -19.67 -7.76 -2.09
N ILE A 49 -20.35 -8.79 -1.61
CA ILE A 49 -21.10 -8.74 -0.33
C ILE A 49 -20.14 -8.60 0.85
N ARG A 50 -19.03 -9.36 0.84
CA ARG A 50 -17.97 -9.28 1.87
C ARG A 50 -17.29 -7.92 1.87
N GLY A 51 -16.97 -7.40 0.69
CA GLY A 51 -16.44 -6.05 0.52
C GLY A 51 -17.38 -5.00 1.10
N ALA A 52 -18.67 -5.08 0.79
CA ALA A 52 -19.68 -4.15 1.30
C ALA A 52 -19.76 -4.14 2.83
N PHE A 53 -19.72 -5.30 3.50
CA PHE A 53 -19.74 -5.38 4.97
C PHE A 53 -18.55 -4.63 5.61
N THR A 54 -17.35 -4.81 5.07
CA THR A 54 -16.15 -4.12 5.57
C THR A 54 -16.20 -2.62 5.31
N HIS A 55 -16.61 -2.23 4.10
CA HIS A 55 -16.75 -0.81 3.74
C HIS A 55 -17.81 -0.11 4.61
N MET A 56 -18.96 -0.75 4.83
CA MET A 56 -19.99 -0.21 5.73
C MET A 56 -19.45 -0.08 7.15
N GLY A 57 -18.74 -1.09 7.67
CA GLY A 57 -18.08 -1.03 8.98
C GLY A 57 -17.11 0.15 9.10
N LEU A 58 -16.25 0.33 8.10
CA LEU A 58 -15.27 1.43 8.06
C LEU A 58 -15.94 2.82 7.97
N ILE A 59 -16.98 2.96 7.15
CA ILE A 59 -17.75 4.21 7.03
C ILE A 59 -18.40 4.55 8.36
N LEU A 60 -19.02 3.57 9.04
CA LEU A 60 -19.62 3.78 10.37
C LEU A 60 -18.57 4.16 11.41
N PHE A 61 -17.38 3.56 11.34
CA PHE A 61 -16.26 3.89 12.22
C PHE A 61 -15.81 5.35 12.03
N ILE A 62 -15.53 5.75 10.79
CA ILE A 62 -15.13 7.13 10.45
C ILE A 62 -16.24 8.12 10.85
N PHE A 63 -17.50 7.78 10.59
CA PHE A 63 -18.64 8.61 10.96
C PHE A 63 -18.77 8.78 12.48
N GLY A 64 -18.60 7.70 13.25
CA GLY A 64 -18.62 7.73 14.72
C GLY A 64 -17.52 8.63 15.28
N VAL A 65 -16.28 8.45 14.81
CA VAL A 65 -15.12 9.26 15.23
C VAL A 65 -15.32 10.74 14.87
N THR A 66 -15.79 11.04 13.66
CA THR A 66 -16.00 12.41 13.20
C THR A 66 -17.12 13.09 14.00
N THR A 67 -18.23 12.39 14.25
CA THR A 67 -19.35 12.92 15.03
C THR A 67 -18.97 13.13 16.50
N GLY A 68 -18.12 12.27 17.06
CA GLY A 68 -17.58 12.41 18.41
C GLY A 68 -16.79 13.71 18.60
N SER A 69 -16.06 14.13 17.57
CA SER A 69 -15.31 15.40 17.60
C SER A 69 -16.21 16.64 17.62
N VAL A 70 -17.43 16.58 17.09
CA VAL A 70 -18.34 17.75 16.98
C VAL A 70 -19.36 17.78 18.11
N ASN A 71 -19.97 16.63 18.43
CA ASN A 71 -21.12 16.52 19.34
C ASN A 71 -20.76 15.95 20.72
N GLY A 72 -19.47 15.71 20.97
CA GLY A 72 -18.95 15.11 22.20
C GLY A 72 -19.10 13.59 22.26
N TRP A 73 -18.12 12.95 22.90
CA TRP A 73 -17.96 11.49 22.97
C TRP A 73 -19.05 10.77 23.78
N ASN A 74 -19.79 11.47 24.64
CA ASN A 74 -20.83 10.90 25.51
C ASN A 74 -22.22 10.84 24.86
N THR A 75 -22.34 11.21 23.58
CA THR A 75 -23.62 11.23 22.88
C THR A 75 -23.92 9.84 22.27
N ALA A 76 -25.15 9.36 22.40
CA ALA A 76 -25.58 8.06 21.85
C ALA A 76 -25.34 7.94 20.33
N ARG A 77 -25.37 9.06 19.61
CA ARG A 77 -25.04 9.15 18.18
C ARG A 77 -23.57 8.88 17.85
N CYS A 78 -22.65 8.97 18.82
CA CYS A 78 -21.24 8.62 18.67
C CYS A 78 -21.00 7.15 19.08
N LEU A 79 -21.52 6.74 20.23
CA LEU A 79 -21.32 5.39 20.78
C LEU A 79 -21.97 4.30 19.94
N ALA A 80 -23.20 4.52 19.44
CA ALA A 80 -23.91 3.51 18.65
C ALA A 80 -23.17 3.09 17.36
N PRO A 81 -22.78 4.01 16.44
CA PRO A 81 -22.05 3.62 15.23
C PRO A 81 -20.66 3.06 15.53
N LEU A 82 -20.01 3.50 16.61
CA LEU A 82 -18.69 3.00 17.00
C LEU A 82 -18.76 1.54 17.46
N ILE A 83 -19.73 1.20 18.33
CA ILE A 83 -19.97 -0.17 18.77
C ILE A 83 -20.38 -1.06 17.58
N ILE A 84 -21.29 -0.59 16.73
CA ILE A 84 -21.74 -1.32 15.54
C ILE A 84 -20.55 -1.59 14.60
N SER A 85 -19.71 -0.59 14.34
CA SER A 85 -18.52 -0.76 13.49
C SER A 85 -17.55 -1.81 14.04
N PHE A 86 -17.32 -1.83 15.35
CA PHE A 86 -16.46 -2.83 15.99
C PHE A 86 -16.99 -4.26 15.80
N PHE A 87 -18.30 -4.46 15.93
CA PHE A 87 -18.92 -5.76 15.67
C PHE A 87 -18.87 -6.15 14.20
N LEU A 88 -19.13 -5.23 13.26
CA LEU A 88 -19.04 -5.49 11.82
C LEU A 88 -17.62 -5.88 11.38
N ILE A 89 -16.62 -5.15 11.87
CA ILE A 89 -15.20 -5.43 11.56
C ILE A 89 -14.78 -6.77 12.18
N SER A 90 -15.12 -7.01 13.44
CA SER A 90 -14.80 -8.29 14.11
C SER A 90 -15.49 -9.47 13.44
N ALA A 91 -16.76 -9.32 13.04
CA ALA A 91 -17.49 -10.34 12.30
C ALA A 91 -16.84 -10.63 10.95
N PHE A 92 -16.33 -9.61 10.25
CA PHE A 92 -15.59 -9.79 9.02
C PHE A 92 -14.30 -10.59 9.21
N PHE A 93 -13.48 -10.24 10.21
CA PHE A 93 -12.25 -11.00 10.51
C PHE A 93 -12.54 -12.45 10.90
N LEU A 94 -13.58 -12.70 11.71
CA LEU A 94 -14.00 -14.05 12.07
C LEU A 94 -14.58 -14.83 10.89
N TRP A 95 -15.17 -14.15 9.91
CA TRP A 95 -15.67 -14.76 8.68
C TRP A 95 -14.50 -15.14 7.76
N GLU A 96 -13.54 -14.23 7.53
CA GLU A 96 -12.32 -14.51 6.74
C GLU A 96 -11.44 -15.59 7.39
N ALA A 97 -11.31 -15.63 8.71
CA ALA A 97 -10.55 -16.66 9.41
C ALA A 97 -11.12 -18.09 9.24
N ARG A 98 -12.40 -18.23 8.87
CA ARG A 98 -13.05 -19.53 8.65
C ARG A 98 -13.03 -19.98 7.19
N LEU A 99 -12.54 -19.15 6.27
CA LEU A 99 -12.54 -19.44 4.83
C LEU A 99 -11.29 -20.24 4.41
N PRO A 100 -11.42 -21.20 3.47
CA PRO A 100 -10.28 -21.92 2.90
C PRO A 100 -9.32 -20.96 2.17
N GLU A 101 -8.02 -21.27 2.17
CA GLU A 101 -6.95 -20.40 1.64
C GLU A 101 -7.11 -20.01 0.15
N ASP A 102 -7.84 -20.78 -0.64
CA ASP A 102 -8.12 -20.51 -2.06
C ASP A 102 -9.25 -19.47 -2.27
N MET A 103 -10.00 -19.13 -1.22
CA MET A 103 -11.15 -18.20 -1.25
C MET A 103 -11.00 -16.99 -0.31
N ALA A 104 -9.96 -16.98 0.53
CA ALA A 104 -9.66 -15.90 1.44
C ALA A 104 -9.17 -14.66 0.67
N THR A 105 -9.76 -13.50 0.97
CA THR A 105 -9.37 -12.22 0.38
C THR A 105 -7.99 -11.80 0.87
N ILE A 106 -7.60 -12.23 2.08
CA ILE A 106 -6.29 -12.02 2.66
C ILE A 106 -5.77 -13.40 3.12
N PRO A 107 -4.86 -14.04 2.36
CA PRO A 107 -4.32 -15.33 2.75
C PRO A 107 -3.66 -15.23 4.14
N PRO A 108 -4.05 -16.04 5.13
CA PRO A 108 -3.43 -16.00 6.47
C PRO A 108 -1.91 -16.22 6.41
N ASN A 109 -1.44 -16.97 5.42
CA ASN A 109 -0.02 -17.22 5.16
C ASN A 109 0.78 -15.97 4.77
N LEU A 110 0.13 -14.87 4.34
CA LEU A 110 0.81 -13.61 4.09
C LEU A 110 1.29 -12.94 5.39
N TRP A 111 0.52 -13.09 6.48
CA TRP A 111 0.88 -12.58 7.80
C TRP A 111 1.96 -13.41 8.50
N ASN A 112 2.11 -14.68 8.11
CA ASN A 112 3.14 -15.57 8.65
C ASN A 112 4.55 -15.29 8.11
N TYR A 113 4.70 -14.50 7.04
CA TYR A 113 6.03 -14.08 6.58
C TYR A 113 6.65 -13.10 7.56
N THR A 114 7.79 -13.49 8.14
CA THR A 114 8.60 -12.64 9.01
C THR A 114 8.91 -11.33 8.29
N ASN A 115 8.55 -10.20 8.92
CA ASN A 115 8.66 -8.82 8.41
C ASN A 115 7.52 -8.30 7.51
N PHE A 116 6.57 -9.12 7.03
CA PHE A 116 5.50 -8.60 6.15
C PHE A 116 4.62 -7.57 6.87
N ALA A 117 4.14 -7.88 8.08
CA ALA A 117 3.33 -6.96 8.88
C ALA A 117 4.07 -5.64 9.21
N VAL A 118 5.36 -5.73 9.51
CA VAL A 118 6.20 -4.55 9.81
C VAL A 118 6.41 -3.71 8.56
N LEU A 119 6.65 -4.34 7.40
CA LEU A 119 6.81 -3.64 6.13
C LEU A 119 5.53 -2.93 5.70
N VAL A 120 4.37 -3.55 5.88
CA VAL A 120 3.07 -2.91 5.59
C VAL A 120 2.84 -1.75 6.57
N LEU A 121 2.88 -2.00 7.89
CA LEU A 121 2.61 -0.95 8.88
C LEU A 121 3.60 0.22 8.79
N CYS A 122 4.90 -0.04 8.81
CA CYS A 122 5.91 1.02 8.79
C CYS A 122 6.09 1.63 7.39
N GLY A 123 5.76 0.89 6.35
CA GLY A 123 6.10 1.24 4.98
C GLY A 123 4.98 1.86 4.16
N THR A 124 3.73 1.60 4.50
CA THR A 124 2.56 2.16 3.81
C THR A 124 1.74 3.05 4.73
N THR A 125 1.44 2.59 5.95
CA THR A 125 0.60 3.36 6.88
C THR A 125 1.27 4.67 7.33
N ILE A 126 2.56 4.65 7.66
CA ILE A 126 3.31 5.84 8.08
C ILE A 126 3.32 6.95 7.00
N PRO A 127 3.78 6.70 5.76
CA PRO A 127 3.83 7.76 4.75
C PRO A 127 2.44 8.29 4.37
N PHE A 128 1.43 7.41 4.32
CA PHE A 128 0.05 7.81 3.99
C PHE A 128 -0.56 8.68 5.09
N ASN A 129 -0.38 8.28 6.35
CA ASN A 129 -0.82 9.07 7.51
C ASN A 129 -0.08 10.41 7.58
N TRP A 130 1.22 10.42 7.32
CA TRP A 130 2.03 11.64 7.28
C TRP A 130 1.49 12.64 6.25
N TRP A 131 1.28 12.22 4.99
CA TRP A 131 0.74 13.12 3.97
C TRP A 131 -0.65 13.64 4.33
N GLY A 132 -1.54 12.77 4.83
CA GLY A 132 -2.89 13.16 5.25
C GLY A 132 -2.88 14.18 6.39
N CYS A 133 -2.16 13.90 7.48
CA CYS A 133 -2.09 14.78 8.64
C CYS A 133 -1.43 16.13 8.30
N VAL A 134 -0.33 16.11 7.58
CA VAL A 134 0.41 17.32 7.21
C VAL A 134 -0.41 18.20 6.26
N GLN A 135 -1.03 17.64 5.23
CA GLN A 135 -1.85 18.42 4.30
C GLN A 135 -3.08 19.02 4.99
N LEU A 136 -3.79 18.24 5.81
CA LEU A 136 -4.96 18.73 6.54
C LEU A 136 -4.59 19.82 7.55
N LEU A 137 -3.56 19.60 8.37
CA LEU A 137 -3.14 20.54 9.40
C LEU A 137 -2.67 21.87 8.80
N PHE A 138 -1.79 21.83 7.79
CA PHE A 138 -1.28 23.06 7.18
C PHE A 138 -2.33 23.77 6.31
N SER A 139 -3.23 23.02 5.67
CA SER A 139 -4.36 23.61 4.98
C SER A 139 -5.25 24.39 5.95
N TRP A 140 -5.51 23.83 7.13
CA TRP A 140 -6.27 24.49 8.19
C TRP A 140 -5.55 25.73 8.72
N ILE A 141 -4.28 25.62 9.12
CA ILE A 141 -3.49 26.75 9.63
C ILE A 141 -3.41 27.89 8.61
N TRP A 142 -3.10 27.60 7.35
CA TRP A 142 -2.92 28.66 6.35
C TRP A 142 -4.21 29.36 5.95
N GLN A 143 -5.34 28.64 5.93
CA GLN A 143 -6.64 29.23 5.58
C GLN A 143 -7.27 29.94 6.78
N ASP A 144 -7.37 29.27 7.93
CA ASP A 144 -8.11 29.78 9.09
C ASP A 144 -7.28 30.70 9.98
N VAL A 145 -5.96 30.48 10.10
CA VAL A 145 -5.08 31.31 10.96
C VAL A 145 -4.41 32.43 10.17
N TYR A 146 -3.83 32.12 9.00
CA TYR A 146 -3.12 33.13 8.19
C TYR A 146 -4.00 33.85 7.16
N GLY A 147 -5.27 33.43 6.99
CA GLY A 147 -6.21 34.06 6.08
C GLY A 147 -5.80 33.99 4.60
N TRP A 148 -4.96 33.01 4.23
CA TRP A 148 -4.50 32.87 2.86
C TRP A 148 -5.60 32.31 1.96
N THR A 149 -5.68 32.83 0.73
CA THR A 149 -6.60 32.30 -0.28
C THR A 149 -6.29 30.82 -0.60
N PRO A 150 -7.29 29.98 -0.92
CA PRO A 150 -7.08 28.57 -1.26
C PRO A 150 -6.09 28.36 -2.41
N ILE A 151 -6.05 29.29 -3.38
CA ILE A 151 -5.12 29.22 -4.52
C ILE A 151 -3.66 29.37 -4.07
N GLN A 152 -3.38 30.22 -3.07
CA GLN A 152 -2.05 30.39 -2.51
C GLN A 152 -1.61 29.16 -1.70
N VAL A 153 -2.55 28.49 -1.03
CA VAL A 153 -2.29 27.23 -0.32
C VAL A 153 -1.97 26.11 -1.31
N ALA A 154 -2.75 25.98 -2.39
CA ALA A 154 -2.50 25.00 -3.43
C ALA A 154 -1.12 25.18 -4.10
N LEU A 155 -0.73 26.42 -4.42
CA LEU A 155 0.60 26.73 -4.96
C LEU A 155 1.73 26.30 -4.02
N ARG A 156 1.53 26.42 -2.71
CA ARG A 156 2.49 26.02 -1.67
C ARG A 156 2.56 24.51 -1.45
N PHE A 157 1.52 23.76 -1.83
CA PHE A 157 1.54 22.29 -1.86
C PHE A 157 2.09 21.70 -3.16
N LEU A 158 2.17 22.49 -4.23
CA LEU A 158 2.71 22.07 -5.52
C LEU A 158 4.09 21.40 -5.45
N PRO A 159 5.04 21.86 -4.60
CA PRO A 159 6.31 21.17 -4.40
C PRO A 159 6.17 19.72 -3.93
N LEU A 160 5.15 19.39 -3.12
CA LEU A 160 4.93 18.01 -2.65
C LEU A 160 4.71 17.05 -3.82
N GLY A 161 3.93 17.47 -4.81
CA GLY A 161 3.67 16.68 -6.01
C GLY A 161 4.86 16.66 -6.99
N VAL A 162 5.45 17.84 -7.25
CA VAL A 162 6.56 17.96 -8.21
C VAL A 162 7.81 17.23 -7.75
N LEU A 163 8.12 17.26 -6.44
CA LEU A 163 9.28 16.56 -5.88
C LEU A 163 9.12 15.05 -5.88
N GLY A 164 7.90 14.51 -5.95
CA GLY A 164 7.67 13.08 -6.03
C GLY A 164 8.39 12.43 -7.22
N PHE A 165 8.35 13.04 -8.41
CA PHE A 165 8.97 12.49 -9.62
C PHE A 165 10.49 12.31 -9.52
N PRO A 166 11.31 13.34 -9.22
CA PRO A 166 12.75 13.18 -9.11
C PRO A 166 13.13 12.27 -7.94
N VAL A 167 12.41 12.35 -6.81
CA VAL A 167 12.70 11.51 -5.64
C VAL A 167 12.48 10.04 -5.95
N ILE A 168 11.44 9.67 -6.71
CA ILE A 168 11.22 8.27 -7.13
C ILE A 168 12.40 7.78 -7.97
N ALA A 169 12.92 8.58 -8.89
CA ALA A 169 14.09 8.20 -9.69
C ALA A 169 15.34 7.98 -8.81
N ILE A 170 15.58 8.87 -7.85
CA ILE A 170 16.68 8.75 -6.88
C ILE A 170 16.49 7.50 -6.01
N ALA A 171 15.27 7.25 -5.53
CA ALA A 171 14.93 6.08 -4.74
C ALA A 171 15.23 4.78 -5.50
N ASN A 172 14.88 4.71 -6.79
CA ASN A 172 15.17 3.55 -7.63
C ASN A 172 16.68 3.29 -7.75
N VAL A 173 17.49 4.33 -7.99
CA VAL A 173 18.95 4.19 -8.05
C VAL A 173 19.53 3.74 -6.71
N MET A 174 19.00 4.26 -5.60
CA MET A 174 19.43 3.92 -4.25
C MET A 174 19.11 2.45 -3.91
N GLN A 175 17.95 1.97 -4.34
CA GLN A 175 17.52 0.58 -4.15
C GLN A 175 18.32 -0.44 -4.97
N GLN A 176 18.89 -0.03 -6.12
CA GLN A 176 19.77 -0.90 -6.91
C GLN A 176 21.16 -1.08 -6.27
N LYS A 177 21.61 -0.09 -5.49
CA LYS A 177 22.96 -0.06 -4.90
C LYS A 177 23.02 -0.48 -3.43
N LEU A 178 21.93 -0.31 -2.68
CA LEU A 178 21.89 -0.54 -1.24
C LEU A 178 20.84 -1.60 -0.86
N PRO A 179 21.04 -2.32 0.27
CA PRO A 179 20.02 -3.20 0.80
C PRO A 179 18.76 -2.42 1.17
N LEU A 180 17.57 -2.94 0.84
CA LEU A 180 16.29 -2.26 1.05
C LEU A 180 16.09 -1.81 2.51
N LYS A 181 16.62 -2.59 3.48
CA LYS A 181 16.56 -2.26 4.91
C LYS A 181 17.22 -0.92 5.24
N TRP A 182 18.38 -0.63 4.62
CA TRP A 182 19.10 0.64 4.84
C TRP A 182 18.41 1.82 4.15
N VAL A 183 17.80 1.58 2.99
CA VAL A 183 17.04 2.59 2.26
C VAL A 183 15.80 3.02 3.04
N ILE A 184 15.07 2.06 3.63
CA ILE A 184 13.92 2.35 4.49
C ILE A 184 14.35 3.14 5.73
N PHE A 185 15.43 2.71 6.40
CA PHE A 185 15.95 3.40 7.58
C PHE A 185 16.37 4.85 7.25
N ALA A 186 17.10 5.06 6.16
CA ALA A 186 17.49 6.39 5.70
C ALA A 186 16.26 7.27 5.38
N GLY A 187 15.26 6.71 4.70
CA GLY A 187 13.99 7.40 4.43
C GLY A 187 13.26 7.81 5.71
N GLN A 188 13.24 6.96 6.73
CA GLN A 188 12.63 7.26 8.04
C GLN A 188 13.36 8.38 8.75
N VAL A 189 14.70 8.38 8.77
CA VAL A 189 15.49 9.46 9.36
C VAL A 189 15.24 10.78 8.65
N ILE A 190 15.24 10.79 7.32
CA ILE A 190 14.95 11.99 6.52
C ILE A 190 13.51 12.49 6.80
N GLY A 191 12.56 11.56 6.88
CA GLY A 191 11.18 11.84 7.24
C GLY A 191 11.07 12.52 8.60
N ILE A 192 11.69 11.94 9.64
CA ILE A 192 11.72 12.50 11.01
C ILE A 192 12.34 13.90 11.01
N VAL A 193 13.48 14.10 10.32
CA VAL A 193 14.12 15.42 10.24
C VAL A 193 13.19 16.45 9.58
N GLY A 194 12.51 16.06 8.49
CA GLY A 194 11.51 16.90 7.84
C GLY A 194 10.33 17.23 8.73
N THR A 195 9.81 16.22 9.45
CA THR A 195 8.73 16.34 10.43
C THR A 195 9.08 17.28 11.56
N VAL A 196 10.27 17.15 12.14
CA VAL A 196 10.74 17.99 13.25
C VAL A 196 10.93 19.44 12.81
N LEU A 197 11.17 19.70 11.53
CA LEU A 197 11.35 21.05 11.01
C LEU A 197 10.02 21.82 10.83
N LEU A 198 8.91 21.10 10.62
CA LEU A 198 7.58 21.70 10.38
C LEU A 198 7.03 22.51 11.57
N PRO A 199 7.16 22.08 12.84
CA PRO A 199 6.77 22.87 14.01
C PRO A 199 7.47 24.22 14.13
N PHE A 200 8.70 24.37 13.62
CA PHE A 200 9.44 25.63 13.70
C PHE A 200 8.96 26.69 12.68
N ALA A 201 7.95 26.36 11.86
CA ALA A 201 7.33 27.29 10.92
C ALA A 201 6.19 28.10 11.57
N ASP A 202 6.48 28.79 12.68
CA ASP A 202 5.47 29.54 13.45
C ASP A 202 4.96 30.81 12.75
N SER A 203 5.70 31.36 11.78
CA SER A 203 5.34 32.61 11.11
C SER A 203 5.29 32.52 9.58
N PRO A 204 4.46 33.36 8.92
CA PRO A 204 4.42 33.51 7.46
C PRO A 204 5.80 33.79 6.84
N GLN A 205 6.67 34.50 7.57
CA GLN A 205 8.02 34.85 7.11
C GLN A 205 9.00 33.67 7.21
N HIS A 206 8.73 32.72 8.11
CA HIS A 206 9.50 31.50 8.31
C HIS A 206 9.09 30.35 7.37
N TYR A 207 8.04 30.55 6.54
CA TYR A 207 7.58 29.57 5.55
C TYR A 207 8.71 29.09 4.62
N TRP A 208 9.43 30.03 3.99
CA TRP A 208 10.48 29.68 3.04
C TRP A 208 11.71 29.03 3.68
N ARG A 209 11.96 29.32 4.97
CA ARG A 209 13.17 28.87 5.67
C ARG A 209 13.00 27.54 6.40
N PHE A 210 11.79 27.24 6.87
CA PHE A 210 11.52 26.05 7.70
C PHE A 210 10.43 25.17 7.10
N ALA A 211 9.29 25.75 6.67
CA ALA A 211 8.19 24.96 6.13
C ALA A 211 8.58 24.31 4.80
N PHE A 212 9.10 25.09 3.84
CA PHE A 212 9.51 24.58 2.53
C PHE A 212 10.52 23.43 2.62
N PRO A 213 11.69 23.57 3.28
CA PRO A 213 12.61 22.44 3.43
C PRO A 213 12.03 21.30 4.26
N GLY A 214 11.17 21.57 5.25
CA GLY A 214 10.47 20.54 6.03
C GLY A 214 9.56 19.69 5.16
N PHE A 215 8.78 20.32 4.28
CA PHE A 215 7.95 19.63 3.28
C PHE A 215 8.78 18.86 2.27
N VAL A 216 9.86 19.45 1.76
CA VAL A 216 10.77 18.78 0.80
C VAL A 216 11.40 17.54 1.42
N LEU A 217 11.96 17.65 2.62
CA LEU A 217 12.59 16.52 3.31
C LEU A 217 11.56 15.48 3.73
N GLY A 218 10.46 15.91 4.34
CA GLY A 218 9.38 15.02 4.76
C GLY A 218 8.78 14.23 3.59
N THR A 219 8.46 14.91 2.49
CA THR A 219 7.95 14.22 1.28
C THR A 219 9.00 13.31 0.68
N THR A 220 10.26 13.74 0.63
CA THR A 220 11.35 12.91 0.09
C THR A 220 11.50 11.61 0.87
N GLY A 221 11.54 11.68 2.21
CA GLY A 221 11.63 10.51 3.07
C GLY A 221 10.46 9.56 2.88
N MET A 222 9.22 10.09 2.92
CA MET A 222 8.01 9.28 2.77
C MET A 222 7.88 8.65 1.38
N THR A 223 8.24 9.35 0.31
CA THR A 223 8.25 8.80 -1.05
C THR A 223 9.27 7.68 -1.21
N ILE A 224 10.48 7.82 -0.64
CA ILE A 224 11.51 6.76 -0.66
C ILE A 224 11.01 5.51 0.07
N ILE A 225 10.44 5.68 1.27
CA ILE A 225 9.88 4.58 2.05
C ILE A 225 8.79 3.87 1.25
N PHE A 226 7.81 4.63 0.74
CA PHE A 226 6.69 4.09 -0.01
C PHE A 226 7.14 3.29 -1.23
N ALA A 227 8.05 3.84 -2.05
CA ALA A 227 8.55 3.16 -3.24
C ALA A 227 9.34 1.87 -2.89
N THR A 228 10.19 1.93 -1.86
CA THR A 228 11.03 0.80 -1.45
C THR A 228 10.20 -0.34 -0.88
N VAL A 229 9.16 -0.03 -0.10
CA VAL A 229 8.26 -1.01 0.51
C VAL A 229 7.42 -1.71 -0.54
N ASN A 230 6.91 -0.97 -1.53
CA ASN A 230 6.22 -1.56 -2.67
C ASN A 230 7.08 -2.64 -3.33
N ILE A 231 8.34 -2.33 -3.64
CA ILE A 231 9.26 -3.28 -4.27
C ILE A 231 9.58 -4.45 -3.33
N ALA A 232 9.83 -4.20 -2.05
CA ALA A 232 10.10 -5.25 -1.05
C ALA A 232 8.94 -6.25 -0.96
N VAL A 233 7.71 -5.74 -0.92
CA VAL A 233 6.50 -6.54 -0.76
C VAL A 233 6.21 -7.37 -2.02
N PHE A 234 6.39 -6.81 -3.21
CA PHE A 234 6.25 -7.57 -4.45
C PHE A 234 7.36 -8.63 -4.63
N ALA A 235 8.57 -8.37 -4.11
CA ALA A 235 9.66 -9.34 -4.16
C ALA A 235 9.41 -10.60 -3.31
N VAL A 236 8.65 -10.49 -2.22
CA VAL A 236 8.32 -11.62 -1.33
C VAL A 236 7.01 -12.32 -1.68
N THR A 237 6.23 -11.77 -2.62
CA THR A 237 4.89 -12.27 -2.97
C THR A 237 4.90 -13.06 -4.29
N PRO A 238 4.27 -14.24 -4.36
CA PRO A 238 4.08 -14.97 -5.62
C PRO A 238 3.26 -14.13 -6.64
N PRO A 239 3.57 -14.18 -7.95
CA PRO A 239 2.86 -13.42 -8.97
C PRO A 239 1.34 -13.63 -8.97
N GLU A 240 0.88 -14.83 -8.58
CA GLU A 240 -0.53 -15.19 -8.51
C GLU A 240 -1.30 -14.44 -7.41
N LYS A 241 -0.59 -13.92 -6.39
CA LYS A 241 -1.16 -13.19 -5.24
C LYS A 241 -0.81 -11.70 -5.24
N ALA A 242 -0.10 -11.21 -6.26
CA ALA A 242 0.34 -9.82 -6.35
C ALA A 242 -0.83 -8.81 -6.36
N GLY A 243 -1.96 -9.15 -6.97
CA GLY A 243 -3.15 -8.28 -6.99
C GLY A 243 -3.75 -8.04 -5.60
N VAL A 244 -3.82 -9.08 -4.77
CA VAL A 244 -4.31 -8.98 -3.38
C VAL A 244 -3.33 -8.17 -2.53
N VAL A 245 -2.03 -8.43 -2.68
CA VAL A 245 -1.00 -7.72 -1.90
C VAL A 245 -0.91 -6.25 -2.29
N GLY A 246 -1.03 -5.93 -3.58
CA GLY A 246 -1.13 -4.55 -4.05
C GLY A 246 -2.31 -3.82 -3.43
N SER A 247 -3.46 -4.49 -3.25
CA SER A 247 -4.60 -3.88 -2.55
C SER A 247 -4.29 -3.58 -1.08
N ILE A 248 -3.60 -4.47 -0.35
CA ILE A 248 -3.22 -4.24 1.06
C ILE A 248 -2.25 -3.07 1.23
N ILE A 249 -1.38 -2.82 0.25
CA ILE A 249 -0.42 -1.71 0.29
C ILE A 249 -1.12 -0.34 0.15
N ILE A 250 -2.19 -0.29 -0.64
CA ILE A 250 -2.87 0.94 -1.04
C ILE A 250 -4.04 1.28 -0.10
N LEU A 251 -4.58 0.27 0.61
CA LEU A 251 -5.71 0.39 1.53
C LEU A 251 -5.30 1.03 2.86
#